data_AF-A0A0F3IMG5-F1
#
_entry.id   AF-A0A0F3IMG5-F1
#
_cell.length_a   1.000
_cell.length_b   1.000
_cell.length_c   1.000
_cell.angle_alpha   90.00
_cell.angle_beta   90.00
_cell.angle_gamma   90.00
#
_symmetry.space_group_name_H-M   'P 1'
#
loop_
_entity.id
_entity.type
_entity.pdbx_description
1 polymer ?
#
loop_
_entity_poly.entity_id
_entity_poly.type
_entity_poly.pdbx_seq_one_letter_code
_entity_poly.pdbx_strand_id
1 'polypeptide(L)'
;MPPIQVTEQSIRTLTSTEPWLSDAEFVYGKTAAAFDLAGYLHQHAPKLLPYQESLVHWCGYFSINPKLVLLLLDLQSESVSEPTQPFGNLSKKTGFEAQLKDVLSILYSAYYQFRFLDNAQTQTLNAATYALLVLFNTDDTVELRQRFRQHYARLFTEDASKLRTPKAKLPSARFLQLPWRRTEAWYFNGVHTTTGSDPGIMSSIDFTKSWGLVWGDNTQHDFVTAAHPGIVTVFSSCFVRVTSTNGWATNYYHLGGLRVSDGANVKRNQILGIYANSKDQALCQGGSSTGPHVHFSLLKYGEFYPLSGVSLSGYRIHSGQFSYDSNPTNMWLEKNQQRYFAYQQPLKR
;
A
#
# COMPACT_ATOMS: atom_id res chain seq x y z
N MET A 1 9.02 -14.47 3.22
CA MET A 1 9.07 -15.58 2.25
C MET A 1 9.80 -15.08 1.01
N PRO A 2 10.43 -15.93 0.18
CA PRO A 2 10.83 -15.49 -1.15
C PRO A 2 9.59 -14.95 -1.89
N PRO A 3 9.73 -13.89 -2.71
CA PRO A 3 8.60 -13.35 -3.45
C PRO A 3 7.99 -14.44 -4.33
N ILE A 4 6.67 -14.55 -4.34
CA ILE A 4 5.98 -15.32 -5.40
C ILE A 4 6.43 -14.74 -6.73
N GLN A 5 6.92 -15.60 -7.62
CA GLN A 5 7.34 -15.21 -8.97
C GLN A 5 6.16 -15.50 -9.91
N VAL A 6 5.37 -14.47 -10.22
CA VAL A 6 4.38 -14.53 -11.28
C VAL A 6 5.09 -14.40 -12.63
N THR A 7 4.84 -15.34 -13.54
CA THR A 7 5.35 -15.32 -14.91
C THR A 7 4.20 -15.08 -15.88
N GLU A 8 4.50 -14.60 -17.10
CA GLU A 8 3.47 -14.54 -18.15
C GLU A 8 2.82 -15.91 -18.41
N GLN A 9 3.58 -16.99 -18.28
CA GLN A 9 3.08 -18.35 -18.44
C GLN A 9 2.08 -18.72 -17.32
N SER A 10 2.38 -18.38 -16.06
CA SER A 10 1.45 -18.65 -14.94
C SER A 10 0.17 -17.81 -15.02
N ILE A 11 0.26 -16.59 -15.57
CA ILE A 11 -0.92 -15.77 -15.88
C ILE A 11 -1.80 -16.43 -16.95
N ARG A 12 -1.20 -17.02 -17.98
CA ARG A 12 -1.95 -17.68 -19.07
C ARG A 12 -2.56 -19.01 -18.66
N THR A 13 -1.99 -19.71 -17.68
CA THR A 13 -2.53 -21.00 -17.20
C THR A 13 -3.75 -20.82 -16.31
N LEU A 14 -3.77 -19.77 -15.49
CA LEU A 14 -4.95 -19.44 -14.67
C LEU A 14 -5.98 -18.72 -15.54
N THR A 15 -7.12 -19.35 -15.74
CA THR A 15 -8.23 -18.74 -16.48
C THR A 15 -9.44 -18.64 -15.58
N SER A 16 -10.23 -17.59 -15.77
CA SER A 16 -11.53 -17.46 -15.12
C SER A 16 -12.54 -16.93 -16.12
N THR A 17 -13.77 -17.45 -16.03
CA THR A 17 -14.89 -17.05 -16.88
C THR A 17 -15.56 -15.77 -16.37
N GLU A 18 -15.33 -15.39 -15.11
CA GLU A 18 -15.92 -14.21 -14.48
C GLU A 18 -15.11 -13.75 -13.25
N PRO A 19 -14.98 -12.44 -13.00
CA PRO A 19 -14.28 -11.96 -11.81
C PRO A 19 -14.98 -12.38 -10.51
N TRP A 20 -14.19 -12.81 -9.52
CA TRP A 20 -14.68 -13.18 -8.18
C TRP A 20 -14.96 -11.93 -7.34
N LEU A 21 -14.06 -10.96 -7.45
CA LEU A 21 -14.06 -9.67 -6.77
C LEU A 21 -13.57 -8.61 -7.75
N SER A 22 -14.11 -7.39 -7.68
CA SER A 22 -13.57 -6.28 -8.48
C SER A 22 -12.25 -5.80 -7.89
N ASP A 23 -11.35 -5.26 -8.73
CA ASP A 23 -10.11 -4.62 -8.26
C ASP A 23 -10.39 -3.49 -7.26
N ALA A 24 -11.50 -2.75 -7.41
CA ALA A 24 -11.91 -1.70 -6.49
C ALA A 24 -12.31 -2.22 -5.10
N GLU A 25 -12.86 -3.44 -5.02
CA GLU A 25 -13.22 -4.11 -3.77
C GLU A 25 -12.04 -4.88 -3.16
N PHE A 26 -11.00 -5.16 -3.94
CA PHE A 26 -9.77 -5.78 -3.46
C PHE A 26 -8.88 -4.79 -2.72
N VAL A 27 -8.71 -3.58 -3.27
CA VAL A 27 -7.76 -2.61 -2.72
C VAL A 27 -8.33 -1.80 -1.57
N TYR A 28 -7.45 -1.19 -0.77
CA TYR A 28 -7.84 -0.19 0.24
C TYR A 28 -8.24 1.13 -0.45
N GLY A 29 -9.40 1.10 -1.10
CA GLY A 29 -10.01 2.21 -1.83
C GLY A 29 -11.11 2.91 -1.03
N LYS A 30 -12.07 3.51 -1.74
CA LYS A 30 -13.16 4.27 -1.13
C LYS A 30 -14.05 3.42 -0.22
N THR A 31 -14.36 2.19 -0.63
CA THR A 31 -15.24 1.29 0.14
C THR A 31 -14.54 0.80 1.40
N ALA A 32 -13.26 0.44 1.32
CA ALA A 32 -12.42 0.12 2.47
C ALA A 32 -12.34 1.29 3.48
N ALA A 33 -12.13 2.51 3.01
CA ALA A 33 -12.05 3.69 3.88
C ALA A 33 -13.38 4.09 4.52
N ALA A 34 -14.51 3.70 3.92
CA ALA A 34 -15.85 3.94 4.48
C ALA A 34 -16.31 2.83 5.44
N PHE A 35 -15.58 1.71 5.50
CA PHE A 35 -15.92 0.59 6.34
C PHE A 35 -15.49 0.83 7.79
N ASP A 36 -16.46 0.91 8.70
CA ASP A 36 -16.21 0.97 10.14
C ASP A 36 -15.75 -0.41 10.65
N LEU A 37 -14.48 -0.70 10.41
CA LEU A 37 -13.87 -1.94 10.87
C LEU A 37 -13.94 -2.06 12.39
N ALA A 38 -13.70 -0.98 13.13
CA ALA A 38 -13.70 -1.03 14.59
C ALA A 38 -15.09 -1.44 15.10
N GLY A 39 -16.15 -0.77 14.66
CA GLY A 39 -17.53 -1.12 14.99
C GLY A 39 -17.88 -2.55 14.57
N TYR A 40 -17.48 -2.96 13.35
CA TYR A 40 -17.68 -4.32 12.87
C TYR A 40 -17.01 -5.37 13.77
N LEU A 41 -15.75 -5.15 14.16
CA LEU A 41 -15.04 -6.08 15.05
C LEU A 41 -15.71 -6.17 16.42
N HIS A 42 -16.15 -5.06 17.01
CA HIS A 42 -16.86 -5.07 18.28
C HIS A 42 -18.16 -5.90 18.20
N GLN A 43 -18.92 -5.75 17.12
CA GLN A 43 -20.22 -6.40 16.97
C GLN A 43 -20.13 -7.86 16.53
N HIS A 44 -19.23 -8.18 15.60
CA HIS A 44 -19.24 -9.46 14.88
C HIS A 44 -18.00 -10.32 15.13
N ALA A 45 -16.87 -9.74 15.52
CA ALA A 45 -15.61 -10.48 15.69
C ALA A 45 -14.76 -9.96 16.87
N PRO A 46 -15.30 -9.91 18.11
CA PRO A 46 -14.61 -9.28 19.25
C PRO A 46 -13.26 -9.94 19.59
N LYS A 47 -13.07 -11.20 19.20
CA LYS A 47 -11.78 -11.91 19.34
C LYS A 47 -10.63 -11.30 18.52
N LEU A 48 -10.94 -10.50 17.51
CA LEU A 48 -9.96 -9.81 16.66
C LEU A 48 -9.60 -8.41 17.17
N LEU A 49 -10.30 -7.87 18.19
CA LEU A 49 -10.02 -6.54 18.75
C LEU A 49 -8.56 -6.36 19.19
N PRO A 50 -7.89 -7.35 19.83
CA PRO A 50 -6.47 -7.21 20.17
C PRO A 50 -5.54 -7.02 18.96
N TYR A 51 -5.99 -7.41 17.76
CA TYR A 51 -5.24 -7.32 16.51
C TYR A 51 -5.73 -6.20 15.59
N GLN A 52 -6.65 -5.35 16.04
CA GLN A 52 -7.27 -4.31 15.20
C GLN A 52 -6.21 -3.40 14.57
N GLU A 53 -5.23 -2.93 15.36
CA GLU A 53 -4.18 -2.05 14.83
C GLU A 53 -3.34 -2.75 13.76
N SER A 54 -2.91 -3.99 13.99
CA SER A 54 -2.16 -4.77 13.00
C SER A 54 -2.98 -5.02 11.74
N LEU A 55 -4.27 -5.32 11.86
CA LEU A 55 -5.17 -5.53 10.74
C LEU A 55 -5.26 -4.26 9.88
N VAL A 56 -5.57 -3.11 10.49
CA VAL A 56 -5.65 -1.81 9.81
C VAL A 56 -4.30 -1.44 9.18
N HIS A 57 -3.21 -1.61 9.93
CA HIS A 57 -1.86 -1.31 9.48
C HIS A 57 -1.50 -2.06 8.21
N TRP A 58 -1.59 -3.39 8.22
CA TRP A 58 -1.16 -4.22 7.11
C TRP A 58 -2.11 -4.13 5.90
N CYS A 59 -3.41 -3.90 6.14
CA CYS A 59 -4.35 -3.56 5.08
C CYS A 59 -3.96 -2.23 4.41
N GLY A 60 -3.60 -1.21 5.17
CA GLY A 60 -3.11 0.06 4.63
C GLY A 60 -1.78 -0.09 3.88
N TYR A 61 -0.88 -0.93 4.38
CA TYR A 61 0.49 -1.07 3.89
C TYR A 61 0.51 -1.77 2.53
N PHE A 62 -0.21 -2.89 2.43
CA PHE A 62 -0.39 -3.61 1.17
C PHE A 62 -1.51 -3.01 0.28
N SER A 63 -2.24 -2.03 0.81
CA SER A 63 -3.43 -1.45 0.21
C SER A 63 -4.46 -2.50 -0.19
N ILE A 64 -4.85 -3.34 0.75
CA ILE A 64 -5.86 -4.40 0.62
C ILE A 64 -7.06 -4.07 1.50
N ASN A 65 -8.27 -4.30 1.00
CA ASN A 65 -9.52 -4.02 1.69
C ASN A 65 -9.66 -4.93 2.94
N PRO A 66 -9.88 -4.38 4.15
CA PRO A 66 -10.05 -5.19 5.35
C PRO A 66 -11.26 -6.14 5.28
N LYS A 67 -12.28 -5.83 4.46
CA LYS A 67 -13.40 -6.76 4.21
C LYS A 67 -12.92 -8.07 3.60
N LEU A 68 -11.92 -8.03 2.72
CA LEU A 68 -11.33 -9.25 2.15
C LEU A 68 -10.64 -10.09 3.23
N VAL A 69 -9.94 -9.46 4.17
CA VAL A 69 -9.30 -10.19 5.28
C VAL A 69 -10.34 -10.90 6.14
N LEU A 70 -11.42 -10.20 6.50
CA LEU A 70 -12.52 -10.76 7.29
C LEU A 70 -13.21 -11.92 6.55
N LEU A 71 -13.40 -11.78 5.24
CA LEU A 71 -13.94 -12.86 4.41
C LEU A 71 -13.02 -14.09 4.39
N LEU A 72 -11.72 -13.91 4.23
CA LEU A 72 -10.76 -15.03 4.22
C LEU A 72 -10.72 -15.75 5.57
N LEU A 73 -10.79 -15.02 6.68
CA LEU A 73 -10.88 -15.58 8.02
C LEU A 73 -12.16 -16.41 8.20
N ASP A 74 -13.30 -15.87 7.76
CA ASP A 74 -14.59 -16.54 7.86
C ASP A 74 -14.66 -17.79 6.96
N LEU A 75 -14.14 -17.74 5.74
CA LEU A 75 -13.99 -18.91 4.86
C LEU A 75 -13.13 -20.03 5.50
N GLN A 76 -12.06 -19.65 6.20
CA GLN A 76 -11.17 -20.61 6.86
C GLN A 76 -11.75 -21.13 8.18
N SER A 77 -12.59 -20.35 8.86
CA SER A 77 -13.20 -20.77 10.13
C SER A 77 -14.06 -22.04 10.03
N GLU A 78 -14.58 -22.36 8.85
CA GLU A 78 -15.29 -23.61 8.58
C GLU A 78 -14.36 -24.84 8.51
N SER A 79 -13.08 -24.62 8.22
CA SER A 79 -12.08 -25.66 7.98
C SER A 79 -11.03 -25.76 9.10
N VAL A 80 -11.00 -24.80 10.02
CA VAL A 80 -9.97 -24.69 11.08
C VAL A 80 -10.45 -25.39 12.35
N SER A 81 -9.79 -26.50 12.70
CA SER A 81 -9.95 -27.17 14.00
C SER A 81 -9.08 -26.55 15.10
N GLU A 82 -8.07 -25.75 14.74
CA GLU A 82 -7.02 -25.26 15.64
C GLU A 82 -7.07 -23.74 15.87
N PRO A 83 -7.27 -23.25 17.11
CA PRO A 83 -7.44 -21.82 17.38
C PRO A 83 -6.19 -20.96 17.10
N THR A 84 -5.04 -21.57 16.83
CA THR A 84 -3.77 -20.89 16.54
C THR A 84 -3.52 -20.64 15.04
N GLN A 85 -4.38 -21.15 14.14
CA GLN A 85 -4.28 -21.00 12.69
C GLN A 85 -5.54 -20.35 12.09
N PRO A 86 -5.83 -19.08 12.40
CA PRO A 86 -7.03 -18.39 11.94
C PRO A 86 -7.16 -18.28 10.41
N PHE A 87 -6.04 -18.31 9.67
CA PHE A 87 -6.05 -18.36 8.19
C PHE A 87 -5.95 -19.77 7.63
N GLY A 88 -6.03 -20.81 8.47
CA GLY A 88 -6.00 -22.21 8.07
C GLY A 88 -4.87 -22.53 7.11
N ASN A 89 -5.22 -23.09 5.95
CA ASN A 89 -4.24 -23.52 4.95
C ASN A 89 -3.65 -22.38 4.09
N LEU A 90 -4.15 -21.14 4.23
CA LEU A 90 -3.67 -19.99 3.45
C LEU A 90 -2.29 -19.49 3.91
N SER A 91 -1.87 -19.86 5.12
CA SER A 91 -0.54 -19.53 5.63
C SER A 91 0.02 -20.66 6.48
N LYS A 92 1.33 -20.89 6.34
CA LYS A 92 2.08 -21.85 7.18
C LYS A 92 2.69 -21.20 8.43
N LYS A 93 2.38 -19.93 8.69
CA LYS A 93 2.91 -19.18 9.84
C LYS A 93 2.10 -19.45 11.11
N THR A 94 2.72 -19.25 12.26
CA THR A 94 2.07 -19.40 13.57
C THR A 94 1.69 -18.04 14.14
N GLY A 95 0.47 -17.93 14.70
CA GLY A 95 -0.04 -16.70 15.27
C GLY A 95 -0.69 -15.77 14.24
N PHE A 96 -1.68 -15.00 14.70
CA PHE A 96 -2.53 -14.18 13.84
C PHE A 96 -1.74 -13.17 13.01
N GLU A 97 -0.88 -12.36 13.62
CA GLU A 97 -0.15 -11.30 12.93
C GLU A 97 0.80 -11.83 11.86
N ALA A 98 1.49 -12.94 12.14
CA ALA A 98 2.41 -13.55 11.18
C ALA A 98 1.65 -14.11 9.98
N GLN A 99 0.50 -14.76 10.20
CA GLN A 99 -0.36 -15.24 9.12
C GLN A 99 -0.99 -14.10 8.33
N LEU A 100 -1.48 -13.06 8.99
CA LEU A 100 -2.03 -11.86 8.36
C LEU A 100 -1.01 -11.22 7.40
N LYS A 101 0.22 -10.99 7.87
CA LYS A 101 1.32 -10.44 7.04
C LYS A 101 1.62 -11.34 5.85
N ASP A 102 1.67 -12.65 6.07
CA ASP A 102 1.97 -13.65 5.05
C ASP A 102 0.90 -13.64 3.94
N VAL A 103 -0.38 -13.79 4.31
CA VAL A 103 -1.52 -13.78 3.38
C VAL A 103 -1.60 -12.48 2.60
N LEU A 104 -1.49 -11.33 3.28
CA LEU A 104 -1.53 -10.02 2.60
C LEU A 104 -0.33 -9.81 1.68
N SER A 105 0.86 -10.31 2.04
CA SER A 105 2.02 -10.22 1.16
C SER A 105 1.86 -11.05 -0.11
N ILE A 106 1.27 -12.24 -0.02
CA ILE A 106 0.96 -13.11 -1.16
C ILE A 106 -0.04 -12.42 -2.09
N LEU A 107 -1.14 -11.90 -1.53
CA LEU A 107 -2.16 -11.16 -2.26
C LEU A 107 -1.58 -9.92 -2.96
N TYR A 108 -0.80 -9.13 -2.25
CA TYR A 108 -0.12 -7.95 -2.80
C TYR A 108 0.80 -8.33 -3.97
N SER A 109 1.70 -9.30 -3.76
CA SER A 109 2.66 -9.70 -4.79
C SER A 109 1.94 -10.21 -6.04
N ALA A 110 0.95 -11.09 -5.90
CA ALA A 110 0.21 -11.62 -7.04
C ALA A 110 -0.56 -10.53 -7.79
N TYR A 111 -1.24 -9.64 -7.05
CA TYR A 111 -2.01 -8.54 -7.63
C TYR A 111 -1.12 -7.58 -8.43
N TYR A 112 -0.05 -7.07 -7.82
CA TYR A 112 0.78 -6.04 -8.46
C TYR A 112 1.74 -6.59 -9.51
N GLN A 113 2.14 -7.86 -9.43
CA GLN A 113 2.87 -8.51 -10.52
C GLN A 113 1.96 -8.77 -11.73
N PHE A 114 0.70 -9.19 -11.51
CA PHE A 114 -0.28 -9.26 -12.60
C PHE A 114 -0.45 -7.90 -13.26
N ARG A 115 -0.66 -6.82 -12.47
CA ARG A 115 -0.81 -5.46 -13.01
C ARG A 115 0.45 -4.93 -13.70
N PHE A 116 1.63 -5.39 -13.30
CA PHE A 116 2.90 -5.03 -13.92
C PHE A 116 3.08 -5.70 -15.29
N LEU A 117 2.64 -6.96 -15.42
CA LEU A 117 2.76 -7.77 -16.65
C LEU A 117 1.59 -7.57 -17.62
N ASP A 118 0.41 -7.20 -17.12
CA ASP A 118 -0.80 -7.04 -17.93
C ASP A 118 -0.72 -5.81 -18.84
N ASN A 119 -0.17 -6.01 -20.03
CA ASN A 119 -0.27 -5.11 -21.16
C ASN A 119 -1.66 -5.24 -21.80
N ALA A 120 -2.69 -4.80 -21.06
CA ALA A 120 -4.09 -4.65 -21.44
C ALA A 120 -4.44 -5.01 -22.89
N GLN A 121 -5.15 -6.15 -23.11
CA GLN A 121 -6.35 -6.19 -23.97
C GLN A 121 -7.08 -7.54 -24.12
N THR A 122 -6.65 -8.68 -23.56
CA THR A 122 -7.26 -9.98 -23.91
C THR A 122 -7.72 -10.89 -22.77
N GLN A 123 -7.69 -10.46 -21.50
CA GLN A 123 -8.01 -11.36 -20.39
C GLN A 123 -9.38 -11.09 -19.76
N THR A 124 -10.17 -12.16 -19.56
CA THR A 124 -11.40 -12.19 -18.76
C THR A 124 -11.14 -12.11 -17.25
N LEU A 125 -9.88 -12.32 -16.85
CA LEU A 125 -9.39 -12.33 -15.47
C LEU A 125 -8.88 -10.94 -15.05
N ASN A 126 -9.34 -10.43 -13.91
CA ASN A 126 -8.79 -9.22 -13.29
C ASN A 126 -7.72 -9.56 -12.23
N ALA A 127 -6.95 -8.56 -11.80
CA ALA A 127 -5.84 -8.75 -10.87
C ALA A 127 -6.30 -9.27 -9.50
N ALA A 128 -7.46 -8.81 -9.01
CA ALA A 128 -8.06 -9.30 -7.78
C ALA A 128 -8.33 -10.81 -7.83
N THR A 129 -8.97 -11.29 -8.89
CA THR A 129 -9.28 -12.72 -9.06
C THR A 129 -8.01 -13.53 -9.21
N TYR A 130 -7.04 -13.04 -10.00
CA TYR A 130 -5.74 -13.69 -10.13
C TYR A 130 -5.04 -13.86 -8.77
N ALA A 131 -5.01 -12.80 -7.94
CA ALA A 131 -4.39 -12.85 -6.63
C ALA A 131 -5.07 -13.86 -5.69
N LEU A 132 -6.39 -13.99 -5.75
CA LEU A 132 -7.15 -14.98 -4.98
C LEU A 132 -6.84 -16.42 -5.43
N LEU A 133 -6.80 -16.68 -6.74
CA LEU A 133 -6.44 -18.00 -7.27
C LEU A 133 -5.03 -18.42 -6.86
N VAL A 134 -4.07 -17.49 -6.90
CA VAL A 134 -2.71 -17.71 -6.39
C VAL A 134 -2.71 -18.01 -4.90
N LEU A 135 -3.44 -17.24 -4.08
CA LEU A 135 -3.52 -17.46 -2.64
C LEU A 135 -4.12 -18.82 -2.29
N PHE A 136 -5.21 -19.21 -2.97
CA PHE A 136 -5.86 -20.51 -2.77
C PHE A 136 -5.07 -21.67 -3.39
N ASN A 137 -4.06 -21.37 -4.20
CA ASN A 137 -3.25 -22.34 -4.94
C ASN A 137 -4.14 -23.33 -5.73
N THR A 138 -5.08 -22.79 -6.51
CA THR A 138 -6.11 -23.56 -7.21
C THR A 138 -6.55 -22.89 -8.51
N ASP A 139 -7.20 -23.66 -9.37
CA ASP A 139 -7.87 -23.16 -10.58
C ASP A 139 -9.28 -22.65 -10.27
N ASP A 140 -9.84 -21.87 -11.20
CA ASP A 140 -11.18 -21.32 -11.05
C ASP A 140 -12.29 -22.38 -11.18
N THR A 141 -12.90 -22.76 -10.05
CA THR A 141 -14.07 -23.67 -10.01
C THR A 141 -15.35 -22.91 -9.67
N VAL A 142 -16.48 -23.37 -10.23
CA VAL A 142 -17.80 -22.74 -10.00
C VAL A 142 -18.18 -22.81 -8.52
N GLU A 143 -17.90 -23.93 -7.87
CA GLU A 143 -18.21 -24.19 -6.46
C GLU A 143 -17.44 -23.24 -5.55
N LEU A 144 -16.14 -23.05 -5.79
CA LEU A 144 -15.31 -22.15 -4.98
C LEU A 144 -15.74 -20.68 -5.18
N ARG A 145 -16.06 -20.28 -6.42
CA ARG A 145 -16.64 -18.95 -6.69
C ARG A 145 -17.94 -18.70 -5.94
N GLN A 146 -18.86 -19.66 -6.02
CA GLN A 146 -20.15 -19.54 -5.36
C GLN A 146 -19.99 -19.46 -3.85
N ARG A 147 -19.15 -20.31 -3.26
CA ARG A 147 -18.83 -20.26 -1.83
C ARG A 147 -18.25 -18.90 -1.43
N PHE A 148 -17.26 -18.39 -2.17
CA PHE A 148 -16.69 -17.06 -1.91
C PHE A 148 -17.76 -15.96 -1.92
N ARG A 149 -18.62 -15.94 -2.93
CA ARG A 149 -19.70 -14.94 -3.08
C ARG A 149 -20.76 -15.05 -1.98
N GLN A 150 -21.13 -16.27 -1.58
CA GLN A 150 -22.10 -16.52 -0.50
C GLN A 150 -21.58 -15.98 0.84
N HIS A 151 -20.32 -16.23 1.17
CA HIS A 151 -19.72 -15.70 2.40
C HIS A 151 -19.60 -14.18 2.36
N TYR A 152 -19.19 -13.59 1.23
CA TYR A 152 -19.15 -12.13 1.08
C TYR A 152 -20.55 -11.52 1.32
N ALA A 153 -21.58 -12.06 0.68
CA ALA A 153 -22.96 -11.56 0.83
C ALA A 153 -23.54 -11.76 2.24
N ARG A 154 -23.09 -12.79 2.96
CA ARG A 154 -23.47 -13.02 4.36
C ARG A 154 -22.83 -12.01 5.30
N LEU A 155 -21.55 -11.71 5.11
CA LEU A 155 -20.79 -10.81 5.98
C LEU A 155 -21.09 -9.33 5.71
N PHE A 156 -21.35 -8.99 4.45
CA PHE A 156 -21.49 -7.61 4.02
C PHE A 156 -22.82 -7.43 3.29
N THR A 157 -23.74 -6.69 3.90
CA THR A 157 -25.08 -6.37 3.36
C THR A 157 -25.05 -5.29 2.27
N GLU A 158 -23.89 -5.05 1.64
CA GLU A 158 -23.74 -3.98 0.66
C GLU A 158 -24.10 -4.46 -0.74
N ASP A 159 -24.82 -3.60 -1.45
CA ASP A 159 -24.99 -3.69 -2.88
C ASP A 159 -23.60 -3.49 -3.49
N ALA A 160 -23.00 -4.56 -4.01
CA ALA A 160 -21.72 -4.53 -4.72
C ALA A 160 -21.90 -3.72 -6.01
N SER A 161 -21.99 -2.40 -5.87
CA SER A 161 -22.09 -1.50 -6.99
C SER A 161 -20.88 -1.73 -7.89
N LYS A 162 -21.11 -1.76 -9.20
CA LYS A 162 -20.06 -1.86 -10.22
C LYS A 162 -19.21 -0.58 -10.17
N LEU A 163 -18.36 -0.44 -9.15
CA LEU A 163 -17.40 0.64 -9.04
C LEU A 163 -16.32 0.38 -10.08
N ARG A 164 -16.51 0.95 -11.27
CA ARG A 164 -15.44 1.04 -12.25
C ARG A 164 -14.41 2.03 -11.73
N THR A 165 -13.19 1.57 -11.52
CA THR A 165 -12.03 2.43 -11.35
C THR A 165 -11.79 3.18 -12.67
N PRO A 166 -11.91 4.52 -12.72
CA PRO A 166 -11.62 5.28 -13.93
C PRO A 166 -10.15 5.12 -14.32
N LYS A 167 -9.86 5.02 -15.64
CA LYS A 167 -8.48 5.04 -16.14
C LYS A 167 -7.77 6.31 -15.64
N ALA A 168 -6.67 6.13 -14.93
CA ALA A 168 -5.95 7.24 -14.33
C ALA A 168 -5.15 8.02 -15.37
N LYS A 169 -5.27 9.34 -15.37
CA LYS A 169 -4.30 10.27 -15.97
C LYS A 169 -3.38 10.77 -14.87
N LEU A 170 -2.11 11.03 -15.19
CA LEU A 170 -1.13 11.61 -14.25
C LEU A 170 -1.73 12.79 -13.46
N PRO A 171 -1.35 12.96 -12.17
CA PRO A 171 -1.78 14.13 -11.41
C PRO A 171 -1.24 15.38 -12.10
N SER A 172 -1.95 16.52 -11.97
CA SER A 172 -1.42 17.77 -12.51
C SER A 172 -0.08 18.09 -11.85
N ALA A 173 0.86 18.68 -12.60
CA ALA A 173 2.21 18.94 -12.10
C ALA A 173 2.26 19.85 -10.85
N ARG A 174 1.16 20.55 -10.55
CA ARG A 174 1.02 21.42 -9.37
C ARG A 174 0.25 20.79 -8.22
N PHE A 175 -0.30 19.59 -8.41
CA PHE A 175 -1.12 18.90 -7.42
C PHE A 175 -0.30 18.44 -6.22
N LEU A 176 0.82 17.75 -6.47
CA LEU A 176 1.70 17.23 -5.42
C LEU A 176 2.83 18.22 -5.08
N GLN A 177 3.23 18.24 -3.81
CA GLN A 177 4.50 18.78 -3.36
C GLN A 177 5.39 17.68 -2.78
N LEU A 178 6.68 18.00 -2.69
CA LEU A 178 7.60 17.30 -1.80
C LEU A 178 7.06 17.31 -0.35
N PRO A 179 7.17 16.20 0.39
CA PRO A 179 6.48 15.97 1.66
C PRO A 179 7.15 16.64 2.87
N TRP A 180 7.75 17.81 2.70
CA TRP A 180 8.34 18.60 3.78
C TRP A 180 8.04 20.10 3.62
N ARG A 181 8.39 20.86 4.66
CA ARG A 181 8.13 22.31 4.73
C ARG A 181 8.85 23.05 3.59
N ARG A 182 8.22 24.12 3.08
CA ARG A 182 8.72 24.90 1.92
C ARG A 182 10.16 25.40 2.03
N THR A 183 10.65 25.64 3.24
CA THR A 183 11.98 26.22 3.48
C THR A 183 13.07 25.17 3.70
N GLU A 184 12.72 23.88 3.67
CA GLU A 184 13.66 22.79 3.92
C GLU A 184 14.13 22.14 2.62
N ALA A 185 15.27 21.43 2.71
CA ALA A 185 15.84 20.69 1.60
C ALA A 185 16.26 19.30 2.08
N TRP A 186 15.73 18.25 1.46
CA TRP A 186 15.92 16.87 1.89
C TRP A 186 16.49 16.05 0.72
N TYR A 187 17.24 15.01 1.04
CA TYR A 187 17.75 14.03 0.08
C TYR A 187 16.69 12.99 -0.25
N PHE A 188 16.91 12.28 -1.35
CA PHE A 188 16.08 11.18 -1.81
C PHE A 188 16.94 10.00 -2.28
N ASN A 189 16.35 8.81 -2.33
CA ASN A 189 16.99 7.60 -2.85
C ASN A 189 16.40 7.17 -4.21
N GLY A 190 16.76 5.97 -4.69
CA GLY A 190 16.12 5.38 -5.85
C GLY A 190 14.64 5.05 -5.61
N VAL A 191 13.79 5.29 -6.61
CA VAL A 191 12.39 4.84 -6.57
C VAL A 191 12.35 3.31 -6.41
N HIS A 192 11.34 2.81 -5.72
CA HIS A 192 11.17 1.39 -5.40
C HIS A 192 9.69 1.03 -5.27
N THR A 193 9.38 -0.27 -5.22
CA THR A 193 8.03 -0.73 -4.83
C THR A 193 7.77 -0.43 -3.36
N THR A 194 6.51 -0.43 -2.89
CA THR A 194 6.23 -0.14 -1.46
C THR A 194 6.91 -1.13 -0.50
N THR A 195 7.24 -2.33 -0.97
CA THR A 195 7.95 -3.37 -0.19
C THR A 195 9.45 -3.35 -0.41
N GLY A 196 9.95 -2.52 -1.33
CA GLY A 196 11.34 -2.53 -1.76
C GLY A 196 11.77 -3.79 -2.52
N SER A 197 10.82 -4.62 -2.97
CA SER A 197 11.08 -5.88 -3.67
C SER A 197 10.48 -5.89 -5.06
N ASP A 198 11.20 -6.48 -6.02
CA ASP A 198 10.80 -6.63 -7.41
C ASP A 198 10.27 -8.04 -7.72
N PRO A 199 9.54 -8.24 -8.85
CA PRO A 199 8.96 -7.20 -9.70
C PRO A 199 7.72 -6.56 -9.07
N GLY A 200 7.39 -5.33 -9.49
CA GLY A 200 6.18 -4.65 -9.03
C GLY A 200 6.09 -3.18 -9.46
N ILE A 201 5.11 -2.45 -8.90
CA ILE A 201 4.88 -1.05 -9.23
C ILE A 201 5.81 -0.13 -8.42
N MET A 202 6.71 0.53 -9.15
CA MET A 202 7.69 1.53 -8.68
C MET A 202 7.00 2.81 -8.19
N SER A 203 6.41 2.71 -7.00
CA SER A 203 5.42 3.65 -6.44
C SER A 203 5.94 4.47 -5.27
N SER A 204 7.12 4.15 -4.75
CA SER A 204 7.65 4.70 -3.51
C SER A 204 9.05 5.30 -3.68
N ILE A 205 9.37 6.26 -2.82
CA ILE A 205 10.65 6.96 -2.74
C ILE A 205 10.85 7.44 -1.31
N ASP A 206 12.07 7.35 -0.80
CA ASP A 206 12.37 7.74 0.57
C ASP A 206 12.99 9.12 0.61
N PHE A 207 12.67 9.88 1.65
CA PHE A 207 13.23 11.19 1.88
C PHE A 207 13.78 11.35 3.30
N THR A 208 14.93 12.01 3.43
CA THR A 208 15.57 12.28 4.72
C THR A 208 16.38 13.58 4.65
N LYS A 209 16.60 14.26 5.78
CA LYS A 209 17.50 15.43 5.81
C LYS A 209 18.96 15.06 5.60
N SER A 210 19.36 13.83 5.92
CA SER A 210 20.72 13.33 5.70
C SER A 210 20.75 11.81 5.74
N TRP A 211 21.42 11.19 4.77
CA TRP A 211 21.70 9.76 4.77
C TRP A 211 22.74 9.33 5.82
N GLY A 212 23.37 10.29 6.51
CA GLY A 212 24.25 10.04 7.65
C GLY A 212 23.53 9.94 8.99
N LEU A 213 22.20 10.10 9.03
CA LEU A 213 21.43 9.94 10.27
C LEU A 213 21.43 8.48 10.72
N VAL A 214 21.63 8.27 12.02
CA VAL A 214 21.51 6.97 12.68
C VAL A 214 20.34 6.97 13.67
N TRP A 215 19.92 5.79 14.11
CA TRP A 215 18.89 5.68 15.15
C TRP A 215 19.32 6.40 16.43
N GLY A 216 18.42 7.22 16.97
CA GLY A 216 18.66 8.08 18.13
C GLY A 216 18.97 9.53 17.78
N ASP A 217 19.37 9.84 16.54
CA ASP A 217 19.60 11.22 16.11
C ASP A 217 18.33 12.08 16.25
N ASN A 218 18.51 13.38 16.46
CA ASN A 218 17.38 14.27 16.73
C ASN A 218 16.62 14.61 15.42
N THR A 219 15.39 14.10 15.28
CA THR A 219 14.50 14.40 14.15
C THR A 219 13.31 15.29 14.52
N GLN A 220 13.31 15.91 15.71
CA GLN A 220 12.14 16.65 16.24
C GLN A 220 11.68 17.84 15.39
N HIS A 221 12.53 18.30 14.46
CA HIS A 221 12.25 19.38 13.52
C HIS A 221 12.18 18.91 12.06
N ASP A 222 12.12 17.61 11.82
CA ASP A 222 12.12 17.01 10.48
C ASP A 222 10.69 16.71 10.06
N PHE A 223 9.94 17.80 9.85
CA PHE A 223 8.50 17.75 9.69
C PHE A 223 8.08 17.16 8.34
N VAL A 224 7.39 16.02 8.40
CA VAL A 224 6.68 15.45 7.27
C VAL A 224 5.35 16.18 7.09
N THR A 225 5.04 16.58 5.86
CA THR A 225 3.85 17.37 5.51
C THR A 225 3.04 16.74 4.39
N ALA A 226 1.73 17.03 4.38
CA ALA A 226 0.81 16.56 3.35
C ALA A 226 1.19 17.10 1.96
N ALA A 227 1.29 16.19 0.98
CA ALA A 227 1.70 16.47 -0.39
C ALA A 227 0.57 17.13 -1.20
N HIS A 228 -0.66 16.93 -0.77
CA HIS A 228 -1.87 17.49 -1.37
C HIS A 228 -2.95 17.63 -0.27
N PRO A 229 -4.03 18.39 -0.49
CA PRO A 229 -5.15 18.38 0.46
C PRO A 229 -5.92 17.06 0.38
N GLY A 230 -6.55 16.65 1.47
CA GLY A 230 -7.33 15.41 1.51
C GLY A 230 -7.77 15.01 2.92
N ILE A 231 -8.35 13.83 3.01
CA ILE A 231 -8.75 13.19 4.26
C ILE A 231 -7.63 12.26 4.72
N VAL A 232 -7.30 12.34 6.00
CA VAL A 232 -6.30 11.49 6.66
C VAL A 232 -6.92 10.13 7.01
N THR A 233 -6.19 9.06 6.73
CA THR A 233 -6.37 7.75 7.35
C THR A 233 -5.14 7.46 8.20
N VAL A 234 -5.32 7.25 9.51
CA VAL A 234 -4.23 6.84 10.42
C VAL A 234 -4.29 5.33 10.56
N PHE A 235 -3.28 4.65 10.01
CA PHE A 235 -3.22 3.19 10.04
C PHE A 235 -2.54 2.64 11.30
N SER A 236 -1.55 3.39 11.81
CA SER A 236 -0.89 3.16 13.10
C SER A 236 -0.11 4.42 13.49
N SER A 237 0.55 4.41 14.66
CA SER A 237 1.34 5.56 15.14
C SER A 237 2.48 5.99 14.20
N CYS A 238 2.90 5.09 13.30
CA CYS A 238 3.98 5.32 12.35
C CYS A 238 3.56 5.37 10.88
N PHE A 239 2.24 5.32 10.59
CA PHE A 239 1.74 5.19 9.22
C PHE A 239 0.45 5.98 8.95
N VAL A 240 0.52 6.88 7.97
CA VAL A 240 -0.61 7.73 7.57
C VAL A 240 -0.79 7.70 6.05
N ARG A 241 -2.04 7.77 5.60
CA ARG A 241 -2.41 8.08 4.20
C ARG A 241 -3.21 9.37 4.15
N VAL A 242 -2.99 10.18 3.11
CA VAL A 242 -3.83 11.33 2.77
C VAL A 242 -4.50 11.05 1.44
N THR A 243 -5.83 11.09 1.39
CA THR A 243 -6.62 10.77 0.19
C THR A 243 -7.41 11.98 -0.28
N SER A 244 -7.19 12.38 -1.53
CA SER A 244 -7.92 13.46 -2.21
C SER A 244 -9.24 12.96 -2.78
N THR A 245 -10.22 13.86 -2.93
CA THR A 245 -11.55 13.56 -3.49
C THR A 245 -11.50 13.03 -4.93
N ASN A 246 -10.45 13.37 -5.68
CA ASN A 246 -10.22 12.84 -7.02
C ASN A 246 -9.56 11.44 -7.02
N GLY A 247 -9.38 10.81 -5.86
CA GLY A 247 -8.83 9.46 -5.70
C GLY A 247 -7.31 9.36 -5.72
N TRP A 248 -6.57 10.46 -5.92
CA TRP A 248 -5.13 10.46 -5.64
C TRP A 248 -4.88 10.37 -4.14
N ALA A 249 -3.91 9.56 -3.74
CA ALA A 249 -3.52 9.45 -2.36
C ALA A 249 -2.00 9.32 -2.21
N THR A 250 -1.49 9.69 -1.05
CA THR A 250 -0.09 9.51 -0.69
C THR A 250 0.04 8.86 0.67
N ASN A 251 0.87 7.84 0.76
CA ASN A 251 1.26 7.15 1.99
C ASN A 251 2.52 7.79 2.57
N TYR A 252 2.60 7.78 3.91
CA TYR A 252 3.71 8.29 4.70
C TYR A 252 4.03 7.29 5.81
N TYR A 253 5.11 6.54 5.66
CA TYR A 253 5.53 5.51 6.59
C TYR A 253 6.85 5.87 7.30
N HIS A 254 7.18 5.12 8.36
CA HIS A 254 8.27 5.40 9.31
C HIS A 254 8.09 6.73 10.07
N LEU A 255 6.84 7.07 10.40
CA LEU A 255 6.53 8.28 11.13
C LEU A 255 6.64 8.13 12.65
N GLY A 256 6.76 9.25 13.32
CA GLY A 256 6.55 9.41 14.75
C GLY A 256 5.91 10.76 15.05
N GLY A 257 5.40 10.94 16.28
CA GLY A 257 4.87 12.21 16.76
C GLY A 257 3.78 12.80 15.85
N LEU A 258 2.80 11.97 15.45
CA LEU A 258 1.70 12.38 14.57
C LEU A 258 0.98 13.62 15.14
N ARG A 259 0.60 14.53 14.24
CA ARG A 259 -0.10 15.80 14.53
C ARG A 259 -1.46 15.89 13.84
N VAL A 260 -1.97 14.74 13.42
CA VAL A 260 -3.25 14.57 12.73
C VAL A 260 -3.97 13.37 13.33
N SER A 261 -5.28 13.35 13.17
CA SER A 261 -6.15 12.27 13.61
C SER A 261 -6.81 11.61 12.40
N ASP A 262 -7.28 10.38 12.58
CA ASP A 262 -8.06 9.68 11.57
C ASP A 262 -9.31 10.49 11.17
N GLY A 263 -9.65 10.50 9.88
CA GLY A 263 -10.76 11.28 9.33
C GLY A 263 -10.51 12.80 9.21
N ALA A 264 -9.38 13.33 9.71
CA ALA A 264 -9.10 14.75 9.65
C ALA A 264 -8.90 15.25 8.20
N ASN A 265 -9.48 16.41 7.87
CA ASN A 265 -9.16 17.11 6.64
C ASN A 265 -7.85 17.89 6.79
N VAL A 266 -6.90 17.65 5.90
CA VAL A 266 -5.61 18.34 5.86
C VAL A 266 -5.47 19.21 4.63
N LYS A 267 -4.80 20.35 4.79
CA LYS A 267 -4.35 21.17 3.67
C LYS A 267 -3.00 20.67 3.18
N ARG A 268 -2.71 20.92 1.89
CA ARG A 268 -1.34 20.79 1.36
C ARG A 268 -0.37 21.59 2.24
N ASN A 269 0.80 21.01 2.55
CA ASN A 269 1.81 21.52 3.49
C ASN A 269 1.45 21.49 4.98
N GLN A 270 0.30 20.94 5.38
CA GLN A 270 0.00 20.71 6.79
C GLN A 270 0.90 19.62 7.36
N ILE A 271 1.41 19.80 8.58
CA ILE A 271 2.28 18.83 9.25
C ILE A 271 1.48 17.58 9.61
N LEU A 272 1.99 16.43 9.21
CA LEU A 272 1.45 15.12 9.57
C LEU A 272 2.15 14.56 10.81
N GLY A 273 3.46 14.81 10.94
CA GLY A 273 4.30 14.34 12.02
C GLY A 273 5.77 14.64 11.74
N ILE A 274 6.66 13.82 12.27
CA ILE A 274 8.08 13.73 11.90
C ILE A 274 8.38 12.31 11.39
N TYR A 275 9.48 12.09 10.68
CA TYR A 275 9.97 10.72 10.57
C TYR A 275 10.63 10.30 11.88
N ALA A 276 10.41 9.05 12.27
CA ALA A 276 10.82 8.51 13.55
C ALA A 276 12.35 8.45 13.66
N ASN A 277 12.87 8.74 14.86
CA ASN A 277 14.29 8.59 15.16
C ASN A 277 14.64 7.29 15.88
N SER A 278 13.67 6.51 16.36
CA SER A 278 13.91 5.19 16.92
C SER A 278 13.41 4.10 15.98
N LYS A 279 14.12 2.97 15.95
CA LYS A 279 13.76 1.82 15.11
C LYS A 279 12.38 1.26 15.49
N ASP A 280 12.10 1.15 16.78
CA ASP A 280 10.83 0.61 17.29
C ASP A 280 9.63 1.46 16.85
N GLN A 281 9.75 2.79 16.90
CA GLN A 281 8.71 3.68 16.41
C GLN A 281 8.62 3.66 14.88
N ALA A 282 9.75 3.68 14.18
CA ALA A 282 9.77 3.62 12.71
C ALA A 282 9.10 2.34 12.17
N LEU A 283 9.20 1.25 12.91
CA LEU A 283 8.70 -0.08 12.58
C LEU A 283 7.61 -0.52 13.56
N CYS A 284 6.73 0.40 13.98
CA CYS A 284 5.74 0.18 15.04
C CYS A 284 4.85 -1.07 14.85
N GLN A 285 4.71 -1.54 13.61
CA GLN A 285 4.00 -2.79 13.28
C GLN A 285 4.86 -3.78 12.46
N GLY A 286 6.10 -3.42 12.14
CA GLY A 286 7.08 -4.21 11.39
C GLY A 286 7.62 -3.52 10.13
N GLY A 287 8.16 -4.32 9.21
CA GLY A 287 8.90 -3.83 8.04
C GLY A 287 10.41 -3.78 8.29
N SER A 288 11.13 -3.01 7.47
CA SER A 288 12.57 -2.80 7.60
C SER A 288 12.92 -1.36 7.33
N SER A 289 13.96 -0.86 7.99
CA SER A 289 14.55 0.45 7.74
C SER A 289 16.01 0.44 8.19
N THR A 290 16.87 1.10 7.43
CA THR A 290 18.30 1.25 7.74
C THR A 290 18.60 2.46 8.62
N GLY A 291 17.70 3.44 8.69
CA GLY A 291 17.86 4.67 9.47
C GLY A 291 16.68 5.64 9.31
N PRO A 292 16.70 6.79 10.00
CA PRO A 292 15.60 7.76 9.97
C PRO A 292 15.33 8.34 8.56
N HIS A 293 14.14 8.07 8.03
CA HIS A 293 13.61 8.63 6.79
C HIS A 293 12.08 8.52 6.76
N VAL A 294 11.41 9.27 5.88
CA VAL A 294 10.01 9.01 5.53
C VAL A 294 9.96 8.16 4.26
N HIS A 295 9.20 7.06 4.31
CA HIS A 295 8.87 6.28 3.12
C HIS A 295 7.58 6.84 2.51
N PHE A 296 7.66 7.36 1.30
CA PHE A 296 6.56 8.05 0.62
C PHE A 296 6.10 7.26 -0.60
N SER A 297 4.81 6.93 -0.66
CA SER A 297 4.23 6.18 -1.80
C SER A 297 3.07 6.93 -2.44
N LEU A 298 2.90 6.76 -3.75
CA LEU A 298 1.78 7.30 -4.52
C LEU A 298 0.75 6.21 -4.83
N LEU A 299 -0.54 6.56 -4.66
CA LEU A 299 -1.66 5.68 -4.95
C LEU A 299 -2.76 6.40 -5.73
N LYS A 300 -3.57 5.62 -6.44
CA LYS A 300 -4.76 6.06 -7.17
C LYS A 300 -5.91 5.10 -6.94
N TYR A 301 -6.99 5.59 -6.33
CA TYR A 301 -8.17 4.81 -5.94
C TYR A 301 -7.85 3.58 -5.08
N GLY A 302 -6.80 3.67 -4.26
CA GLY A 302 -6.32 2.57 -3.42
C GLY A 302 -5.27 1.69 -4.09
N GLU A 303 -4.99 1.86 -5.38
CA GLU A 303 -3.93 1.10 -6.06
C GLU A 303 -2.59 1.85 -6.03
N PHE A 304 -1.48 1.16 -5.79
CA PHE A 304 -0.15 1.77 -5.97
C PHE A 304 0.04 2.24 -7.41
N TYR A 305 0.57 3.44 -7.58
CA TYR A 305 0.72 4.09 -8.88
C TYR A 305 2.20 4.42 -9.15
N PRO A 306 2.73 4.17 -10.37
CA PRO A 306 4.12 4.41 -10.67
C PRO A 306 4.51 5.89 -10.55
N LEU A 307 5.64 6.18 -9.92
CA LEU A 307 6.14 7.55 -9.74
C LEU A 307 6.77 8.13 -11.02
N SER A 308 7.17 7.30 -11.98
CA SER A 308 7.78 7.78 -13.23
C SER A 308 6.85 8.75 -13.97
N GLY A 309 7.36 9.93 -14.31
CA GLY A 309 6.62 11.03 -14.94
C GLY A 309 5.79 11.91 -13.98
N VAL A 310 5.61 11.50 -12.72
CA VAL A 310 4.93 12.32 -11.70
C VAL A 310 5.80 13.50 -11.29
N SER A 311 5.18 14.65 -10.99
CA SER A 311 5.88 15.83 -10.50
C SER A 311 5.60 16.09 -9.02
N LEU A 312 6.66 16.29 -8.23
CA LEU A 312 6.60 16.76 -6.84
C LEU A 312 7.23 18.14 -6.74
N SER A 313 6.44 19.20 -6.46
CA SER A 313 6.96 20.59 -6.43
C SER A 313 7.74 20.99 -7.70
N GLY A 314 7.32 20.51 -8.86
CA GLY A 314 7.97 20.76 -10.14
C GLY A 314 9.13 19.82 -10.48
N TYR A 315 9.55 18.94 -9.57
CA TYR A 315 10.52 17.88 -9.84
C TYR A 315 9.83 16.70 -10.51
N ARG A 316 10.05 16.50 -11.81
CA ARG A 316 9.59 15.33 -12.54
C ARG A 316 10.47 14.13 -12.17
N ILE A 317 9.85 13.03 -11.78
CA ILE A 317 10.55 11.81 -11.36
C ILE A 317 10.82 10.93 -12.59
N HIS A 318 12.06 10.45 -12.70
CA HIS A 318 12.45 9.40 -13.63
C HIS A 318 12.88 8.20 -12.79
N SER A 319 12.06 7.15 -12.76
CA SER A 319 12.36 5.94 -11.99
C SER A 319 13.48 5.14 -12.65
N GLY A 320 14.32 4.51 -11.82
CA GLY A 320 15.25 3.48 -12.27
C GLY A 320 14.53 2.17 -12.68
N GLN A 321 15.33 1.16 -13.03
CA GLN A 321 14.84 -0.09 -13.65
C GLN A 321 14.36 -1.14 -12.63
N PHE A 322 14.83 -1.07 -11.39
CA PHE A 322 14.54 -1.99 -10.30
C PHE A 322 14.51 -1.23 -8.97
N SER A 323 13.99 -1.85 -7.91
CA SER A 323 13.85 -1.22 -6.60
C SER A 323 15.18 -0.68 -6.08
N TYR A 324 15.18 0.62 -5.75
CA TYR A 324 16.33 1.38 -5.27
C TYR A 324 17.45 1.61 -6.28
N ASP A 325 17.22 1.37 -7.58
CA ASP A 325 18.18 1.73 -8.64
C ASP A 325 18.53 3.22 -8.52
N SER A 326 19.81 3.50 -8.29
CA SER A 326 20.36 4.84 -8.11
C SER A 326 21.35 5.21 -9.21
N ASN A 327 21.40 4.45 -10.30
CA ASN A 327 22.26 4.77 -11.44
C ASN A 327 21.79 6.09 -12.07
N PRO A 328 22.64 7.13 -12.17
CA PRO A 328 22.25 8.43 -12.71
C PRO A 328 21.82 8.41 -14.19
N THR A 329 22.05 7.30 -14.90
CA THR A 329 21.58 7.06 -16.26
C THR A 329 20.08 6.74 -16.31
N ASN A 330 19.56 6.11 -15.25
CA ASN A 330 18.19 5.60 -15.19
C ASN A 330 17.31 6.38 -14.20
N MET A 331 17.88 6.73 -13.04
CA MET A 331 17.16 7.34 -11.91
C MET A 331 17.61 8.77 -11.66
N TRP A 332 16.69 9.73 -11.82
CA TRP A 332 16.90 11.13 -11.43
C TRP A 332 15.58 11.86 -11.22
N LEU A 333 15.63 12.98 -10.50
CA LEU A 333 14.56 13.97 -10.47
C LEU A 333 14.98 15.17 -11.33
N GLU A 334 14.07 15.73 -12.11
CA GLU A 334 14.36 16.82 -13.05
C GLU A 334 13.50 18.05 -12.76
N LYS A 335 14.13 19.22 -12.64
CA LYS A 335 13.44 20.52 -12.52
C LYS A 335 14.24 21.57 -13.27
N ASN A 336 13.57 22.36 -14.11
CA ASN A 336 14.20 23.41 -14.93
C ASN A 336 15.41 22.89 -15.74
N GLN A 337 15.26 21.72 -16.39
CA GLN A 337 16.32 21.04 -17.15
C GLN A 337 17.55 20.60 -16.34
N GLN A 338 17.56 20.81 -15.02
CA GLN A 338 18.59 20.30 -14.13
C GLN A 338 18.20 18.93 -13.56
N ARG A 339 19.13 17.99 -13.61
CA ARG A 339 18.99 16.66 -13.01
C ARG A 339 19.51 16.64 -11.58
N TYR A 340 18.79 15.92 -10.74
CA TYR A 340 19.10 15.65 -9.35
C TYR A 340 19.24 14.15 -9.18
N PHE A 341 20.32 13.69 -8.57
CA PHE A 341 20.65 12.27 -8.47
C PHE A 341 20.44 11.76 -7.06
N ALA A 342 19.99 10.51 -6.95
CA ALA A 342 19.75 9.84 -5.68
C ALA A 342 21.01 9.89 -4.79
N TYR A 343 20.81 10.13 -3.49
CA TYR A 343 21.85 10.24 -2.46
C TYR A 343 22.85 11.41 -2.59
N GLN A 344 22.84 12.21 -3.66
CA GLN A 344 23.91 13.17 -3.92
C GLN A 344 23.60 14.60 -3.46
N GLN A 345 22.41 15.12 -3.76
CA GLN A 345 22.03 16.49 -3.41
C GLN A 345 20.61 16.60 -2.85
N PRO A 346 20.37 17.55 -1.93
CA PRO A 346 19.04 17.77 -1.40
C PRO A 346 18.18 18.55 -2.41
N LEU A 347 16.89 18.26 -2.41
CA LEU A 347 15.88 18.94 -3.22
C LEU A 347 15.32 20.12 -2.43
N LYS A 348 15.37 21.32 -3.01
CA LYS A 348 14.71 22.51 -2.45
C LYS A 348 13.30 22.63 -2.98
N ARG A 349 12.34 22.91 -2.12
CA ARG A 349 10.96 22.97 -2.53
C ARG A 349 10.61 24.19 -3.40
#